data_AF-A0A1H9J526-F1
#
_entry.id   AF-A0A1H9J526-F1
#
_cell.length_a   1.000
_cell.length_b   1.000
_cell.length_c   1.000
_cell.angle_alpha   90.00
_cell.angle_beta   90.00
_cell.angle_gamma   90.00
#
_symmetry.space_group_name_H-M   'P 1'
#
loop_
_entity.id
_entity.type
_entity.pdbx_description
1 polymer ?
#
loop_
_entity_poly.entity_id
_entity_poly.type
_entity_poly.pdbx_seq_one_letter_code
_entity_poly.pdbx_strand_id
1 'polypeptide(L)'
;MRRVSGIVFLLLILSGCDFEVPGADEKFGTQNFVSAVSIIELHKLRNGEYPESLDDLEFLGDWDGIWLTAVRYEKNGSGYNLYLERGWAGKPSLEFPDKFKHGLGIKETNVKWQSP
;
A
#
# COMPACT_ATOMS: atom_id res chain seq x y z
N MET A 1 -32.82 30.24 -8.59
CA MET A 1 -31.64 30.50 -9.44
C MET A 1 -30.41 31.00 -8.66
N ARG A 2 -30.51 32.08 -7.86
CA ARG A 2 -29.38 32.69 -7.13
C ARG A 2 -28.62 31.74 -6.18
N ARG A 3 -29.30 30.75 -5.56
CA ARG A 3 -28.69 29.72 -4.70
C ARG A 3 -27.97 28.60 -5.48
N VAL A 4 -28.45 28.29 -6.68
CA VAL A 4 -27.88 27.25 -7.55
C VAL A 4 -26.56 27.74 -8.15
N SER A 5 -26.50 29.01 -8.57
CA SER A 5 -25.25 29.63 -9.03
C SER A 5 -24.16 29.65 -7.96
N GLY A 6 -24.52 29.84 -6.68
CA GLY A 6 -23.55 29.80 -5.58
C GLY A 6 -22.96 28.41 -5.34
N ILE A 7 -23.76 27.35 -5.48
CA ILE A 7 -23.31 25.95 -5.32
C ILE A 7 -22.39 25.54 -6.47
N VAL A 8 -22.73 25.91 -7.70
CA VAL A 8 -21.88 25.64 -8.88
C VAL A 8 -20.53 26.35 -8.77
N PHE A 9 -20.53 27.60 -8.27
CA PHE A 9 -19.28 28.35 -8.06
C PHE A 9 -18.42 27.73 -6.94
N LEU A 10 -19.03 27.23 -5.86
CA LEU A 10 -18.31 26.54 -4.78
C LEU A 10 -17.70 25.20 -5.25
N LEU A 11 -18.42 24.44 -6.08
CA LEU A 11 -17.92 23.19 -6.68
C LEU A 11 -16.75 23.44 -7.64
N LEU A 12 -16.79 24.54 -8.41
CA LEU A 12 -15.69 24.94 -9.30
C LEU A 12 -14.43 25.36 -8.54
N ILE A 13 -14.58 25.97 -7.35
CA ILE A 13 -13.43 26.32 -6.48
C ILE A 13 -12.83 25.06 -5.85
N LEU A 14 -13.65 24.06 -5.52
CA LEU A 14 -13.19 22.78 -4.94
C LEU A 14 -12.54 21.84 -5.97
N SER A 15 -12.85 21.97 -7.26
CA SER A 15 -12.18 21.22 -8.33
C SER A 15 -10.76 21.69 -8.66
N GLY A 16 -10.29 22.77 -8.01
CA GLY A 16 -8.94 23.34 -8.23
C GLY A 16 -7.91 23.00 -7.16
N CYS A 17 -8.22 22.11 -6.20
CA CYS A 17 -7.22 21.62 -5.25
C CYS A 17 -6.31 20.60 -5.94
N ASP A 18 -5.09 21.04 -6.28
CA ASP A 18 -4.01 20.12 -6.60
C ASP A 18 -3.65 19.35 -5.32
N PHE A 19 -4.11 18.10 -5.23
CA PHE A 19 -3.83 17.21 -4.10
C PHE A 19 -2.45 16.55 -4.21
N GLU A 20 -1.66 16.91 -5.23
CA GLU A 20 -0.28 16.45 -5.37
C GLU A 20 0.60 17.12 -4.31
N VAL A 21 0.85 16.37 -3.24
CA VAL A 21 1.87 16.72 -2.24
C VAL A 21 3.17 16.06 -2.70
N PRO A 22 4.22 16.83 -3.09
CA PRO A 22 5.45 16.25 -3.62
C PRO A 22 6.08 15.23 -2.65
N GLY A 23 6.38 14.04 -3.17
CA GLY A 23 6.96 12.95 -2.38
C GLY A 23 5.97 12.22 -1.46
N ALA A 24 4.68 12.58 -1.47
CA ALA A 24 3.69 11.90 -0.65
C ALA A 24 3.45 10.47 -1.14
N ASP A 25 3.38 10.25 -2.45
CA ASP A 25 3.21 8.90 -2.99
C ASP A 25 4.30 7.95 -2.51
N GLU A 26 5.56 8.38 -2.52
CA GLU A 26 6.68 7.56 -2.04
C GLU A 26 6.60 7.32 -0.53
N LYS A 27 6.26 8.34 0.26
CA LYS A 27 6.15 8.22 1.72
C LYS A 27 5.01 7.29 2.13
N PHE A 28 3.81 7.52 1.58
CA PHE A 28 2.65 6.68 1.85
C PHE A 28 2.83 5.29 1.26
N GLY A 29 3.38 5.19 0.05
CA GLY A 29 3.71 3.90 -0.57
C GLY A 29 4.68 3.08 0.28
N THR A 30 5.70 3.73 0.87
CA THR A 30 6.63 3.08 1.80
C THR A 30 5.89 2.57 3.03
N GLN A 31 5.04 3.39 3.65
CA GLN A 31 4.22 2.98 4.80
C GLN A 31 3.33 1.79 4.44
N ASN A 32 2.62 1.86 3.31
CA ASN A 32 1.69 0.84 2.83
C ASN A 32 2.41 -0.49 2.64
N PHE A 33 3.54 -0.48 1.92
CA PHE A 33 4.30 -1.67 1.60
C PHE A 33 4.88 -2.32 2.86
N VAL A 34 5.54 -1.55 3.73
CA VAL A 34 6.15 -2.07 4.96
C VAL A 34 5.09 -2.60 5.93
N SER A 35 3.95 -1.92 6.04
CA SER A 35 2.87 -2.34 6.94
C SER A 35 2.23 -3.65 6.46
N ALA A 36 1.94 -3.76 5.15
CA ALA A 36 1.40 -4.97 4.56
C ALA A 36 2.36 -6.17 4.76
N VAL A 37 3.66 -5.99 4.47
CA VAL A 37 4.68 -7.00 4.73
C VAL A 37 4.66 -7.43 6.19
N SER A 38 4.66 -6.47 7.13
CA SER A 38 4.71 -6.77 8.56
C SER A 38 3.53 -7.64 9.02
N ILE A 39 2.32 -7.34 8.53
CA ILE A 39 1.10 -8.06 8.93
C ILE A 39 1.05 -9.46 8.28
N ILE A 40 1.44 -9.58 7.01
CA ILE A 40 1.54 -10.86 6.30
C ILE A 40 2.54 -11.80 6.99
N GLU A 41 3.73 -11.27 7.33
CA GLU A 41 4.78 -12.05 7.99
C GLU A 41 4.39 -12.43 9.43
N LEU A 42 3.64 -11.56 10.13
CA LEU A 42 3.08 -11.89 11.44
C LEU A 42 2.05 -13.03 11.34
N HIS A 43 1.16 -13.01 10.34
CA HIS A 43 0.24 -14.12 10.09
C HIS A 43 1.02 -15.42 9.88
N LYS A 44 2.07 -15.39 9.04
CA LYS A 44 2.95 -16.54 8.81
C LYS A 44 3.59 -17.07 10.09
N LEU A 45 4.09 -16.19 10.94
CA LEU A 45 4.71 -16.56 12.21
C LEU A 45 3.73 -17.27 13.14
N ARG A 46 2.46 -16.85 13.14
CA ARG A 46 1.42 -17.40 14.03
C ARG A 46 0.85 -18.73 13.54
N ASN A 47 0.61 -18.81 12.23
CA ASN A 47 -0.15 -19.92 11.65
C ASN A 47 0.76 -20.97 10.98
N GLY A 48 2.05 -20.66 10.82
CA GLY A 48 3.00 -21.55 10.17
C GLY A 48 2.86 -21.57 8.65
N GLU A 49 1.96 -20.79 8.05
CA GLU A 49 1.78 -20.61 6.60
C GLU A 49 1.38 -19.17 6.24
N TYR A 50 1.66 -18.77 5.00
CA TYR A 50 1.20 -17.47 4.50
C TYR A 50 -0.32 -17.52 4.25
N PRO A 51 -1.04 -16.41 4.45
CA PRO A 51 -2.49 -16.37 4.27
C PRO A 51 -2.87 -16.72 2.84
N GLU A 52 -4.04 -17.34 2.62
CA GLU A 52 -4.53 -17.59 1.25
C GLU A 52 -4.93 -16.26 0.58
N SER A 53 -5.46 -15.33 1.37
CA SER A 53 -5.82 -13.99 0.95
C SER A 53 -5.60 -12.95 2.06
N LEU A 54 -5.61 -11.66 1.74
CA LEU A 54 -5.51 -10.61 2.78
C LEU A 54 -6.69 -10.60 3.76
N ASP A 55 -7.81 -11.24 3.42
CA ASP A 55 -8.97 -11.36 4.31
C ASP A 55 -8.74 -12.36 5.46
N ASP A 56 -7.72 -13.23 5.34
CA ASP A 56 -7.33 -14.17 6.40
C ASP A 56 -6.46 -13.49 7.49
N LEU A 57 -6.12 -12.20 7.32
CA LEU A 57 -5.31 -11.48 8.30
C LEU A 57 -6.12 -11.16 9.55
N GLU A 58 -5.50 -11.43 10.71
CA GLU A 58 -6.10 -11.23 12.03
C GLU A 58 -5.38 -10.12 12.80
N PHE A 59 -6.01 -9.60 13.87
CA PHE A 59 -5.46 -8.55 14.74
C PHE A 59 -5.14 -7.23 14.03
N LEU A 60 -5.97 -6.88 13.05
CA LEU A 60 -5.87 -5.63 12.31
C LEU A 60 -6.31 -4.45 13.19
N GLY A 61 -5.55 -3.36 13.15
CA GLY A 61 -5.97 -2.06 13.64
C GLY A 61 -6.86 -1.35 12.62
N ASP A 62 -7.60 -0.33 13.10
CA ASP A 62 -8.58 0.41 12.28
C ASP A 62 -7.98 1.02 11.00
N TRP A 63 -6.68 1.31 11.00
CA TRP A 63 -5.96 1.90 9.88
C TRP A 63 -5.38 0.88 8.89
N ASP A 64 -5.26 -0.40 9.29
CA ASP A 64 -4.56 -1.40 8.48
C ASP A 64 -5.29 -1.71 7.18
N GLY A 65 -6.62 -1.65 7.17
CA GLY A 65 -7.42 -1.81 5.96
C GLY A 65 -7.03 -0.80 4.87
N ILE A 66 -6.70 0.44 5.24
CA ILE A 66 -6.29 1.47 4.27
C ILE A 66 -4.97 1.08 3.60
N TRP A 67 -4.00 0.61 4.37
CA TRP A 67 -2.69 0.19 3.86
C TRP A 67 -2.80 -1.06 2.98
N LEU A 68 -3.63 -2.03 3.39
CA LEU A 68 -3.86 -3.28 2.66
C LEU A 68 -4.54 -3.04 1.31
N THR A 69 -5.42 -2.04 1.20
CA THR A 69 -6.04 -1.69 -0.10
C THR A 69 -5.07 -1.11 -1.13
N ALA A 70 -3.89 -0.68 -0.69
CA ALA A 70 -2.87 -0.10 -1.55
C ALA A 70 -1.93 -1.14 -2.18
N VAL A 71 -2.05 -2.41 -1.78
CA VAL A 71 -1.23 -3.51 -2.28
C VAL A 71 -2.09 -4.59 -2.94
N ARG A 72 -1.49 -5.32 -3.87
CA ARG A 72 -2.02 -6.56 -4.42
C ARG A 72 -1.17 -7.72 -3.93
N TYR A 73 -1.82 -8.65 -3.27
CA TYR A 73 -1.22 -9.84 -2.67
C TYR A 73 -1.64 -11.09 -3.43
N GLU A 74 -0.69 -12.00 -3.63
CA GLU A 74 -0.96 -13.33 -4.18
C GLU A 74 -0.09 -14.36 -3.44
N LYS A 75 -0.71 -15.38 -2.84
CA LYS A 75 0.05 -16.50 -2.27
C LYS A 75 0.78 -17.24 -3.39
N ASN A 76 2.06 -17.55 -3.18
CA ASN A 76 2.92 -18.19 -4.16
C ASN A 76 3.75 -19.30 -3.50
N GLY A 77 3.16 -20.50 -3.43
CA GLY A 77 3.76 -21.67 -2.81
C GLY A 77 4.12 -21.41 -1.35
N SER A 78 5.41 -21.51 -1.02
CA SER A 78 5.92 -21.24 0.33
C SER A 78 6.23 -19.76 0.60
N GLY A 79 5.75 -18.84 -0.23
CA GLY A 79 5.96 -17.40 -0.17
C GLY A 79 4.76 -16.64 -0.72
N TYR A 80 4.99 -15.40 -1.13
CA TYR A 80 3.95 -14.56 -1.71
C TYR A 80 4.52 -13.51 -2.67
N ASN A 81 3.69 -13.08 -3.61
CA ASN A 81 3.94 -11.90 -4.41
C ASN A 81 3.25 -10.71 -3.72
N LEU A 82 3.89 -9.54 -3.75
CA LEU A 82 3.33 -8.32 -3.20
C LEU A 82 3.65 -7.14 -4.10
N TYR A 83 2.63 -6.56 -4.71
CA TYR A 83 2.77 -5.42 -5.61
C TYR A 83 2.14 -4.19 -4.99
N LEU A 84 2.89 -3.08 -4.97
CA LEU A 84 2.41 -1.79 -4.49
C LEU A 84 1.67 -1.08 -5.62
N GLU A 85 0.36 -0.90 -5.46
CA GLU A 85 -0.49 -0.30 -6.49
C GLU A 85 -0.75 1.19 -6.23
N ARG A 86 -0.62 1.66 -4.97
CA ARG A 86 -0.94 3.04 -4.60
C ARG A 86 -0.07 3.61 -3.47
N GLY A 87 0.22 4.90 -3.55
CA GLY A 87 0.80 5.73 -2.50
C GLY A 87 -0.28 6.58 -1.83
N TRP A 88 -0.20 7.89 -2.04
CA TRP A 88 -1.18 8.88 -1.58
C TRP A 88 -2.36 8.98 -2.56
N ALA A 89 -2.07 9.38 -3.81
CA ALA A 89 -3.05 9.52 -4.88
C ALA A 89 -2.59 8.80 -6.17
N GLY A 90 -1.28 8.64 -6.34
CA GLY A 90 -0.65 8.04 -7.50
C GLY A 90 0.04 6.70 -7.21
N LYS A 91 0.77 6.21 -8.21
CA LYS A 91 1.57 4.98 -8.14
C LYS A 91 3.02 5.33 -7.81
N PRO A 92 3.56 4.90 -6.66
CA PRO A 92 4.90 5.24 -6.24
C PRO A 92 5.96 4.42 -6.98
N SER A 93 7.15 5.00 -7.13
CA SER A 93 8.36 4.28 -7.56
C SER A 93 9.29 4.12 -6.38
N LEU A 94 9.26 2.95 -5.75
CA LEU A 94 10.06 2.68 -4.55
C LEU A 94 11.31 1.85 -4.86
N GLU A 95 12.34 2.12 -4.06
CA GLU A 95 13.58 1.36 -4.01
C GLU A 95 13.91 1.07 -2.55
N PHE A 96 14.22 -0.19 -2.24
CA PHE A 96 14.60 -0.64 -0.91
C PHE A 96 15.95 -1.34 -0.97
N PRO A 97 16.75 -1.29 0.11
CA PRO A 97 17.98 -2.07 0.19
C PRO A 97 17.65 -3.57 0.07
N ASP A 98 18.47 -4.33 -0.66
CA ASP A 98 18.26 -5.78 -0.86
C ASP A 98 18.14 -6.54 0.48
N LYS A 99 18.83 -6.05 1.52
CA LYS A 99 18.73 -6.57 2.89
C LYS A 99 17.31 -6.57 3.47
N PHE A 100 16.42 -5.68 3.00
CA PHE A 100 15.04 -5.60 3.49
C PHE A 100 14.26 -6.91 3.31
N LYS A 101 14.42 -7.58 2.15
CA LYS A 101 13.69 -8.82 1.85
C LYS A 101 14.34 -10.08 2.42
N HIS A 102 15.49 -9.96 3.07
CA HIS A 102 16.16 -11.13 3.66
C HIS A 102 15.33 -11.73 4.80
N GLY A 103 15.00 -13.01 4.68
CA GLY A 103 14.18 -13.74 5.65
C GLY A 103 12.67 -13.59 5.45
N LEU A 104 12.23 -12.81 4.45
CA LEU A 104 10.82 -12.64 4.11
C LEU A 104 10.35 -13.65 3.06
N GLY A 105 9.04 -13.80 2.92
CA GLY A 105 8.39 -14.67 1.92
C GLY A 105 8.27 -14.08 0.52
N ILE A 106 8.72 -12.85 0.29
CA ILE A 106 8.51 -12.12 -0.96
C ILE A 106 9.20 -12.84 -2.13
N LYS A 107 8.42 -13.25 -3.13
CA LYS A 107 8.89 -13.87 -4.38
C LYS A 107 8.98 -12.86 -5.51
N GLU A 108 7.89 -12.11 -5.71
CA GLU A 108 7.82 -11.07 -6.73
C GLU A 108 7.22 -9.78 -6.16
N THR A 109 7.68 -8.66 -6.72
CA THR A 109 7.18 -7.32 -6.41
C THR A 109 7.51 -6.36 -7.55
N ASN A 110 6.85 -5.21 -7.59
CA ASN A 110 7.17 -4.09 -8.47
C ASN A 110 8.08 -3.04 -7.79
N VAL A 111 8.47 -3.26 -6.54
CA VAL A 111 9.47 -2.46 -5.82
C VAL A 111 10.87 -2.85 -6.30
N LYS A 112 11.77 -1.86 -6.46
CA LYS A 112 13.16 -2.11 -6.86
C LYS A 112 14.02 -2.45 -5.65
N TRP A 113 14.99 -3.34 -5.88
CA TRP A 113 16.00 -3.68 -4.89
C TRP A 113 17.32 -2.99 -5.23
N GLN A 114 17.83 -2.22 -4.28
CA GLN A 114 19.17 -1.63 -4.37
C GLN A 114 20.17 -2.69 -3.93
N SER A 115 20.98 -3.19 -4.87
CA SER A 115 22.14 -4.02 -4.56
C SER A 115 23.14 -3.22 -3.71
N PRO A 116 23.91 -3.88 -2.82
CA PRO A 116 24.95 -3.24 -2.03
C PRO A 116 26.01 -2.53 -2.87
#